data_AF-A0A3M0KPD5-F1
#
_entry.id   AF-A0A3M0KPD5-F1
#
_cell.length_a   1.000
_cell.length_b   1.000
_cell.length_c   1.000
_cell.angle_alpha   90.00
_cell.angle_beta   90.00
_cell.angle_gamma   90.00
#
_symmetry.space_group_name_H-M   'P 1'
#
loop_
_entity.id
_entity.type
_entity.pdbx_description
1 polymer ?
#
loop_
_entity_poly.entity_id
_entity_poly.type
_entity_poly.pdbx_seq_one_letter_code
_entity_poly.pdbx_strand_id
1 'polypeptide(L)'
;MNSTEFQLWESAWRQLLTDALPGLLVDPETAVDEEGNALTLDLLMGEGRWTAPVDQANTIPPKALQIIWDHAITAFFGMAPDGPVIPYSKILQEPKESFTAFVEQLTRAIELQVPDVTARRGILREMAFTNANSVSRTAILSLPLDPPPTISDMLRVCQIKVPLIQAGETEQL
;
A
#
# COMPACT_ATOMS: atom_id res chain seq x y z
N MET A 1 10.49 -5.94 -5.41
CA MET A 1 11.15 -4.85 -6.13
C MET A 1 12.22 -5.46 -7.01
N ASN A 2 12.16 -5.27 -8.32
CA ASN A 2 13.19 -5.72 -9.25
C ASN A 2 14.39 -4.74 -9.23
N SER A 3 15.49 -5.08 -9.93
CA SER A 3 16.72 -4.27 -9.92
C SER A 3 16.47 -2.82 -10.39
N THR A 4 15.67 -2.64 -11.44
CA THR A 4 15.34 -1.31 -11.98
C THR A 4 14.47 -0.51 -11.03
N GLU A 5 13.42 -1.12 -10.46
CA GLU A 5 12.57 -0.49 -9.45
C GLU A 5 13.39 -0.08 -8.21
N PHE A 6 14.34 -0.91 -7.78
CA PHE A 6 15.22 -0.58 -6.66
C PHE A 6 16.06 0.66 -6.97
N GLN A 7 16.65 0.75 -8.17
CA GLN A 7 17.45 1.91 -8.57
C GLN A 7 16.62 3.19 -8.68
N LEU A 8 15.38 3.10 -9.17
CA LEU A 8 14.45 4.23 -9.21
C LEU A 8 14.05 4.69 -7.80
N TRP A 9 13.70 3.75 -6.93
CA TRP A 9 13.42 4.01 -5.52
C TRP A 9 14.59 4.70 -4.82
N GLU A 10 15.78 4.11 -4.93
CA GLU A 10 17.01 4.61 -4.31
C GLU A 10 17.34 6.02 -4.79
N SER A 11 17.17 6.29 -6.08
CA SER A 11 17.36 7.62 -6.67
C SER A 11 16.36 8.64 -6.12
N ALA A 12 15.07 8.28 -6.05
CA ALA A 12 14.03 9.15 -5.51
C ALA A 12 14.24 9.42 -4.01
N TRP A 13 14.59 8.40 -3.24
CA TRP A 13 14.89 8.51 -1.81
C TRP A 13 16.10 9.41 -1.56
N ARG A 14 17.18 9.25 -2.33
CA ARG A 14 18.35 10.13 -2.26
C ARG A 14 17.99 11.60 -2.51
N GLN A 15 17.18 11.88 -3.53
CA GLN A 15 16.76 13.26 -3.84
C GLN A 15 15.97 13.85 -2.68
N LEU A 16 15.01 13.09 -2.14
CA LEU A 16 14.22 13.48 -0.98
C LEU A 16 15.09 13.81 0.26
N LEU A 17 16.11 12.99 0.56
CA LEU A 17 17.04 13.30 1.66
C LEU A 17 17.96 14.48 1.36
N THR A 18 18.37 14.66 0.10
CA THR A 18 19.17 15.81 -0.32
C THR A 18 18.41 17.12 -0.09
N ASP A 19 17.13 17.15 -0.42
CA ASP A 19 16.25 18.31 -0.21
C ASP A 19 15.96 18.56 1.27
N ALA A 20 15.87 17.49 2.08
CA ALA A 20 15.62 17.59 3.52
C ALA A 20 16.86 17.99 4.34
N LEU A 21 18.07 17.70 3.85
CA LEU A 21 19.33 17.89 4.58
C LEU A 21 19.53 19.34 5.09
N PRO A 22 19.31 20.40 4.30
CA PRO A 22 19.42 21.77 4.81
C PRO A 22 18.48 22.05 6.00
N GLY A 23 17.28 21.46 6.00
CA GLY A 23 16.33 21.58 7.10
C GLY A 23 16.79 20.85 8.36
N LEU A 24 17.39 19.66 8.20
CA LEU A 24 17.98 18.90 9.30
C LEU A 24 19.15 19.65 9.96
N LEU A 25 19.96 20.35 9.17
CA LEU A 25 21.15 21.06 9.66
C LEU A 25 20.84 22.33 10.46
N VAL A 26 19.64 22.89 10.33
CA VAL A 26 19.22 24.10 11.06
C VAL A 26 18.33 23.80 12.26
N ASP A 27 17.87 22.55 12.40
CA ASP A 27 17.03 22.09 13.50
C ASP A 27 17.91 21.66 14.69
N PRO A 28 17.76 22.26 15.89
CA PRO A 28 18.60 21.94 17.05
C PRO A 28 18.58 20.46 17.46
N GLU A 29 17.53 19.72 17.13
CA GLU A 29 17.41 18.29 17.47
C GLU A 29 18.10 17.37 16.45
N THR A 30 18.52 17.90 15.29
CA THR A 30 19.15 17.12 14.21
C THR A 30 20.37 17.79 13.59
N ALA A 31 20.77 18.99 14.03
CA ALA A 31 21.86 19.74 13.45
C ALA A 31 23.20 19.00 13.52
N VAL A 32 23.36 18.16 14.54
CA VAL A 32 24.53 17.30 14.76
C VAL A 32 24.10 15.88 15.08
N ASP A 33 25.00 14.94 14.82
CA ASP A 33 24.93 13.56 15.30
C ASP A 33 25.28 13.45 16.80
N GLU A 34 25.20 12.23 17.33
CA GLU A 34 25.55 11.92 18.73
C GLU A 34 27.05 12.18 19.06
N GLU A 35 27.90 12.32 18.03
CA GLU A 35 29.33 12.65 18.18
C GLU A 35 29.59 14.17 18.06
N GLY A 36 28.57 14.98 17.76
CA GLY A 36 28.66 16.42 17.58
C GLY A 36 29.10 16.86 16.16
N ASN A 37 29.11 15.96 15.18
CA ASN A 37 29.39 16.28 13.78
C ASN A 37 28.10 16.62 13.03
N ALA A 38 28.19 17.47 12.02
CA ALA A 38 27.05 17.76 11.15
C ALA A 38 26.59 16.51 10.39
N LEU A 39 25.28 16.33 10.24
CA LEU A 39 24.72 15.24 9.44
C LEU A 39 25.16 15.35 7.98
N THR A 40 25.41 14.21 7.34
CA THR A 40 25.76 14.13 5.93
C THR A 40 24.79 13.22 5.18
N LEU A 41 24.65 13.43 3.86
CA LEU A 41 23.82 12.56 3.03
C LEU A 41 24.27 11.09 3.12
N ASP A 42 25.59 10.84 3.15
CA ASP A 42 26.14 9.49 3.30
C ASP A 42 25.70 8.83 4.62
N LEU A 43 25.61 9.60 5.72
CA LEU A 43 25.11 9.09 7.00
C LEU A 43 23.63 8.75 6.91
N LEU A 44 22.81 9.62 6.32
CA LEU A 44 21.37 9.40 6.18
C LEU A 44 21.04 8.22 5.26
N MET A 45 21.89 7.96 4.27
CA MET A 45 21.75 6.86 3.30
C MET A 45 22.46 5.57 3.74
N GLY A 46 23.27 5.61 4.79
CA GLY A 46 24.05 4.44 5.24
C GLY A 46 25.22 4.07 4.32
N GLU A 47 25.80 5.05 3.65
CA GLU A 47 26.83 4.89 2.63
C GLU A 47 28.24 5.11 3.18
N GLY A 48 29.24 4.67 2.40
CA GLY A 48 30.64 4.82 2.76
C GLY A 48 30.98 4.10 4.07
N ARG A 49 31.36 4.86 5.10
CA ARG A 49 31.69 4.30 6.43
C ARG A 49 30.47 3.86 7.22
N TRP A 50 29.27 4.32 6.86
CA TRP A 50 28.04 4.11 7.63
C TRP A 50 27.27 2.85 7.23
N THR A 51 27.95 1.85 6.68
CA THR A 51 27.33 0.61 6.22
C THR A 51 27.01 -0.36 7.36
N ALA A 52 27.64 -0.19 8.52
CA ALA A 52 27.40 -1.00 9.70
C ALA A 52 26.15 -0.51 10.46
N PRO A 53 25.14 -1.36 10.70
CA PRO A 53 23.91 -0.95 11.39
C PRO A 53 24.13 -0.41 12.80
N VAL A 54 25.16 -0.91 13.49
CA VAL A 54 25.50 -0.46 14.85
C VAL A 54 26.00 0.99 14.85
N ASP A 55 26.75 1.39 13.82
CA ASP A 55 27.27 2.75 13.70
C ASP A 55 26.12 3.72 13.40
N GLN A 56 25.20 3.34 12.52
CA GLN A 56 23.98 4.12 12.25
C GLN A 56 23.12 4.30 13.50
N ALA A 57 22.83 3.22 14.22
CA ALA A 57 21.95 3.23 15.39
C ALA A 57 22.49 4.10 16.53
N ASN A 58 23.82 4.21 16.66
CA ASN A 58 24.48 5.01 17.68
C ASN A 58 24.73 6.46 17.26
N THR A 59 24.69 6.77 15.96
CA THR A 59 25.09 8.08 15.44
C THR A 59 23.89 8.94 15.06
N ILE A 60 22.84 8.35 14.47
CA ILE A 60 21.74 9.14 13.89
C ILE A 60 20.75 9.57 14.98
N PRO A 61 20.46 10.89 15.12
CA PRO A 61 19.45 11.37 16.05
C PRO A 61 18.06 10.77 15.77
N PRO A 62 17.23 10.50 16.79
CA PRO A 62 15.91 9.88 16.61
C PRO A 62 14.98 10.62 15.63
N LYS A 63 15.01 11.95 15.63
CA LYS A 63 14.21 12.77 14.70
C LYS A 63 14.71 12.67 13.26
N ALA A 64 16.03 12.59 13.07
CA ALA A 64 16.61 12.34 11.75
C ALA A 64 16.24 10.93 11.25
N LEU A 65 16.23 9.91 12.12
CA LEU A 65 15.74 8.56 11.76
C LEU A 65 14.29 8.56 11.30
N GLN A 66 13.40 9.28 11.99
CA GLN A 66 12.00 9.41 11.58
C GLN A 66 11.88 10.06 10.20
N ILE A 67 12.65 11.12 9.94
CA ILE A 67 12.70 11.78 8.64
C ILE A 67 13.22 10.83 7.56
N ILE A 68 14.30 10.08 7.83
CA ILE A 68 14.82 9.07 6.89
C ILE A 68 13.73 8.06 6.51
N TRP A 69 12.99 7.56 7.50
CA TRP A 69 11.90 6.60 7.32
C TRP A 69 10.73 7.18 6.51
N ASP A 70 10.28 8.40 6.84
CA ASP A 70 9.18 9.07 6.13
C ASP A 70 9.54 9.28 4.65
N HIS A 71 10.77 9.68 4.35
CA HIS A 71 11.23 9.89 2.98
C HIS A 71 11.45 8.56 2.22
N ALA A 72 11.89 7.50 2.90
CA ALA A 72 12.01 6.16 2.30
C ALA A 72 10.63 5.62 1.88
N ILE A 73 9.63 5.81 2.74
CA ILE A 73 8.22 5.46 2.47
C ILE A 73 7.65 6.32 1.35
N THR A 74 7.90 7.63 1.38
CA THR A 74 7.45 8.56 0.34
C THR A 74 8.04 8.19 -1.02
N ALA A 75 9.33 7.89 -1.09
CA ALA A 75 9.97 7.39 -2.31
C ALA A 75 9.35 6.07 -2.78
N PHE A 76 9.06 5.16 -1.85
CA PHE A 76 8.48 3.86 -2.17
C PHE A 76 7.08 3.96 -2.77
N PHE A 77 6.20 4.77 -2.17
CA PHE A 77 4.86 4.99 -2.70
C PHE A 77 4.80 5.96 -3.89
N GLY A 78 5.84 6.79 -4.06
CA GLY A 78 6.03 7.65 -5.22
C GLY A 78 6.46 6.89 -6.48
N MET A 79 6.96 5.66 -6.34
CA MET A 79 7.17 4.78 -7.49
C MET A 79 5.82 4.42 -8.10
N ALA A 80 5.53 4.99 -9.28
CA ALA A 80 4.47 4.45 -10.12
C ALA A 80 4.82 3.00 -10.48
N PRO A 81 3.88 2.03 -10.36
CA PRO A 81 4.12 0.69 -10.86
C PRO A 81 4.42 0.76 -12.36
N ASP A 82 5.35 -0.06 -12.83
CA ASP A 82 5.64 -0.17 -14.26
C ASP A 82 4.40 -0.73 -14.97
N GLY A 83 3.67 0.16 -15.64
CA GLY A 83 2.48 -0.17 -16.41
C GLY A 83 1.29 0.76 -16.16
N PRO A 84 0.19 0.58 -16.91
CA PRO A 84 -1.02 1.35 -16.70
C PRO A 84 -1.57 1.07 -15.30
N VAL A 85 -1.61 2.08 -14.43
CA VAL A 85 -2.38 2.00 -13.18
C VAL A 85 -3.84 1.86 -13.57
N ILE A 86 -4.39 0.66 -13.38
CA ILE A 86 -5.82 0.42 -13.59
C ILE A 86 -6.56 1.22 -12.51
N PRO A 87 -7.43 2.18 -12.88
CA PRO A 87 -8.22 2.91 -11.89
C PRO A 87 -9.00 1.92 -11.03
N TYR A 88 -9.02 2.10 -9.71
CA TYR A 88 -9.75 1.18 -8.82
C TYR A 88 -11.22 0.99 -9.24
N SER A 89 -11.82 2.03 -9.86
CA SER A 89 -13.18 2.00 -10.38
C SER A 89 -13.40 1.03 -11.54
N LYS A 90 -12.33 0.65 -12.25
CA LYS A 90 -12.34 -0.26 -13.40
C LYS A 90 -11.96 -1.69 -13.05
N ILE A 91 -11.62 -1.99 -11.79
CA ILE A 91 -11.33 -3.35 -11.35
C ILE A 91 -12.66 -4.07 -11.19
N LEU A 92 -12.92 -5.04 -12.08
CA LEU A 92 -14.09 -5.91 -12.07
C LEU A 92 -13.65 -7.31 -11.64
N GLN A 93 -14.51 -8.02 -10.91
CA GLN A 93 -14.23 -9.42 -10.59
C GLN A 93 -14.33 -10.27 -11.86
N GLU A 94 -13.27 -11.00 -12.19
CA GLU A 94 -13.27 -11.87 -13.38
C GLU A 94 -14.21 -13.08 -13.20
N PRO A 95 -14.71 -13.71 -14.29
CA PRO A 95 -15.69 -14.79 -14.20
C PRO A 95 -15.23 -16.01 -13.37
N LYS A 96 -13.92 -16.29 -13.37
CA LYS A 96 -13.31 -17.42 -12.64
C LYS A 96 -12.56 -17.00 -11.38
N GLU A 97 -12.51 -15.70 -11.09
CA GLU A 97 -11.78 -15.17 -9.96
C GLU A 97 -12.61 -15.30 -8.68
N SER A 98 -11.97 -15.76 -7.60
CA SER A 98 -12.60 -15.81 -6.29
C SER A 98 -12.90 -14.41 -5.77
N PHE A 99 -14.01 -14.26 -5.04
CA PHE A 99 -14.38 -12.95 -4.49
C PHE A 99 -13.29 -12.39 -3.54
N THR A 100 -12.59 -13.26 -2.80
CA THR A 100 -11.47 -12.85 -1.93
C THR A 100 -10.33 -12.23 -2.73
N ALA A 101 -9.86 -12.90 -3.80
CA ALA A 101 -8.76 -12.40 -4.62
C ALA A 101 -9.09 -11.04 -5.27
N PHE A 102 -10.32 -10.90 -5.76
CA PHE A 102 -10.83 -9.64 -6.30
C PHE A 102 -10.83 -8.52 -5.24
N VAL A 103 -11.33 -8.80 -4.02
CA VAL A 103 -11.34 -7.82 -2.92
C VAL A 103 -9.92 -7.43 -2.50
N GLU A 104 -8.97 -8.35 -2.50
CA GLU A 104 -7.55 -8.07 -2.22
C GLU A 104 -6.94 -7.14 -3.28
N GLN A 105 -7.16 -7.44 -4.57
CA GLN A 105 -6.69 -6.59 -5.68
C GLN A 105 -7.28 -5.18 -5.59
N LEU A 106 -8.58 -5.09 -5.34
CA LEU A 106 -9.31 -3.83 -5.22
C LEU A 106 -8.84 -3.02 -4.00
N THR A 107 -8.58 -3.69 -2.87
CA THR A 107 -8.04 -3.05 -1.65
C THR A 107 -6.70 -2.40 -1.95
N ARG A 108 -5.78 -3.15 -2.58
CA ARG A 108 -4.45 -2.64 -2.95
C ARG A 108 -4.54 -1.43 -3.88
N ALA A 109 -5.44 -1.48 -4.87
CA ALA A 109 -5.62 -0.36 -5.79
C ALA A 109 -6.17 0.90 -5.11
N ILE A 110 -7.11 0.74 -4.17
CA ILE A 110 -7.67 1.85 -3.38
C ILE A 110 -6.60 2.44 -2.47
N GLU A 111 -5.79 1.62 -1.80
CA GLU A 111 -4.71 2.09 -0.93
C GLU A 111 -3.67 2.91 -1.68
N LEU A 112 -3.37 2.53 -2.93
CA LEU A 112 -2.45 3.25 -3.81
C LEU A 112 -3.04 4.55 -4.38
N GLN A 113 -4.34 4.57 -4.69
CA GLN A 113 -4.97 5.67 -5.44
C GLN A 113 -5.74 6.67 -4.57
N VAL A 114 -6.09 6.31 -3.34
CA VAL A 114 -6.91 7.13 -2.44
C VAL A 114 -6.11 7.51 -1.18
N PRO A 115 -5.63 8.76 -1.07
CA PRO A 115 -4.88 9.22 0.09
C PRO A 115 -5.71 9.25 1.39
N ASP A 116 -6.99 9.57 1.30
CA ASP A 116 -7.88 9.65 2.47
C ASP A 116 -8.23 8.26 3.01
N VAL A 117 -7.53 7.87 4.08
CA VAL A 117 -7.71 6.59 4.79
C VAL A 117 -9.13 6.40 5.30
N THR A 118 -9.83 7.49 5.65
CA THR A 118 -11.21 7.40 6.18
C THR A 118 -12.21 7.06 5.08
N ALA A 119 -11.95 7.49 3.84
CA ALA A 119 -12.79 7.18 2.68
C ALA A 119 -12.59 5.76 2.14
N ARG A 120 -11.39 5.17 2.27
CA ARG A 120 -11.03 3.87 1.68
C ARG A 120 -12.02 2.75 1.98
N ARG A 121 -12.47 2.65 3.24
CA ARG A 121 -13.40 1.60 3.68
C ARG A 121 -14.75 1.71 2.98
N GLY A 122 -15.28 2.92 2.82
CA GLY A 122 -16.54 3.17 2.15
C GLY A 122 -16.46 2.84 0.67
N ILE A 123 -15.39 3.29 0.02
CA ILE A 123 -15.10 3.01 -1.40
C ILE A 123 -14.96 1.50 -1.62
N LEU A 124 -14.17 0.80 -0.80
CA LEU A 124 -14.00 -0.65 -0.93
C LEU A 124 -15.32 -1.40 -0.83
N ARG A 125 -16.17 -1.05 0.15
CA ARG A 125 -17.50 -1.66 0.32
C ARG A 125 -18.38 -1.46 -0.92
N GLU A 126 -18.44 -0.24 -1.42
CA GLU A 126 -19.26 0.12 -2.59
C GLU A 126 -18.77 -0.60 -3.86
N MET A 127 -17.46 -0.52 -4.11
CA MET A 127 -16.84 -1.11 -5.29
C MET A 127 -16.90 -2.64 -5.26
N ALA A 128 -16.69 -3.27 -4.10
CA ALA A 128 -16.77 -4.73 -3.97
C ALA A 128 -18.18 -5.26 -4.27
N PHE A 129 -19.23 -4.53 -3.87
CA PHE A 129 -20.61 -4.86 -4.21
C PHE A 129 -20.92 -4.62 -5.70
N THR A 130 -20.57 -3.43 -6.19
CA THR A 130 -20.95 -2.96 -7.54
C THR A 130 -20.15 -3.63 -8.65
N ASN A 131 -18.94 -4.10 -8.38
CA ASN A 131 -18.06 -4.71 -9.39
C ASN A 131 -17.93 -6.25 -9.25
N ALA A 132 -18.68 -6.86 -8.32
CA ALA A 132 -18.78 -8.32 -8.21
C ALA A 132 -19.38 -8.94 -9.48
N ASN A 133 -18.85 -10.11 -9.85
CA ASN A 133 -19.38 -10.92 -10.94
C ASN A 133 -20.76 -11.48 -10.59
N SER A 134 -21.47 -12.06 -11.57
CA SER A 134 -22.87 -12.48 -11.40
C SER A 134 -23.07 -13.48 -10.25
N VAL A 135 -22.21 -14.49 -10.15
CA VAL A 135 -22.34 -15.55 -9.12
C VAL A 135 -22.09 -14.99 -7.72
N SER A 136 -21.02 -14.19 -7.54
CA SER A 136 -20.69 -13.57 -6.26
C SER A 136 -21.74 -12.53 -5.88
N ARG A 137 -22.25 -11.76 -6.84
CA ARG A 137 -23.36 -10.82 -6.63
C ARG A 137 -24.62 -11.54 -6.14
N THR A 138 -24.98 -12.68 -6.73
CA THR A 138 -26.11 -13.49 -6.27
C THR A 138 -25.92 -13.96 -4.83
N ALA A 139 -24.71 -14.41 -4.47
CA ALA A 139 -24.40 -14.74 -3.09
C ALA A 139 -24.55 -13.53 -2.15
N ILE A 140 -24.04 -12.37 -2.53
CA ILE A 140 -24.09 -11.14 -1.72
C ILE A 140 -25.52 -10.62 -1.56
N LEU A 141 -26.34 -10.65 -2.61
CA LEU A 141 -27.75 -10.22 -2.58
C LEU A 141 -28.63 -11.11 -1.70
N SER A 142 -28.11 -12.24 -1.22
CA SER A 142 -28.81 -13.06 -0.22
C SER A 142 -28.64 -12.58 1.22
N LEU A 143 -27.77 -11.58 1.46
CA LEU A 143 -27.64 -10.89 2.74
C LEU A 143 -28.71 -9.80 2.88
N PRO A 144 -29.08 -9.41 4.12
CA PRO A 144 -29.86 -8.20 4.35
C PRO A 144 -29.14 -6.97 3.76
N LEU A 145 -29.90 -6.09 3.10
CA LEU A 145 -29.38 -4.84 2.51
C LEU A 145 -29.52 -3.64 3.44
N ASP A 146 -30.26 -3.79 4.54
CA ASP A 146 -30.42 -2.78 5.59
C ASP A 146 -30.22 -3.41 6.97
N PRO A 147 -29.12 -3.08 7.69
CA PRO A 147 -28.04 -2.18 7.25
C PRO A 147 -27.24 -2.78 6.08
N PRO A 148 -26.53 -1.96 5.28
CA PRO A 148 -25.75 -2.46 4.17
C PRO A 148 -24.69 -3.48 4.60
N PRO A 149 -24.48 -4.56 3.81
CA PRO A 149 -23.54 -5.61 4.17
C PRO A 149 -22.11 -5.07 4.28
N THR A 150 -21.35 -5.58 5.25
CA THR A 150 -19.94 -5.27 5.39
C THR A 150 -19.09 -6.12 4.43
N ILE A 151 -17.83 -5.73 4.20
CA ILE A 151 -16.88 -6.55 3.43
C ILE A 151 -16.73 -7.95 4.05
N SER A 152 -16.74 -8.06 5.38
CA SER A 152 -16.65 -9.35 6.06
C SER A 152 -17.85 -10.24 5.78
N ASP A 153 -19.06 -9.67 5.77
CA ASP A 153 -20.29 -10.41 5.43
C ASP A 153 -20.25 -10.89 3.98
N MET A 154 -19.83 -10.02 3.04
CA MET A 154 -19.69 -10.35 1.62
C MET A 154 -18.66 -11.48 1.41
N LEU A 155 -17.48 -11.40 2.03
CA LEU A 155 -16.45 -12.44 1.95
C LEU A 155 -16.99 -13.79 2.46
N ARG A 156 -17.64 -13.78 3.63
CA ARG A 156 -18.19 -15.00 4.24
C ARG A 156 -19.27 -15.64 3.37
N VAL A 157 -20.23 -14.85 2.88
CA VAL A 157 -21.34 -15.39 2.08
C VAL A 157 -20.84 -15.92 0.73
N CYS A 158 -19.88 -15.24 0.10
CA CYS A 158 -19.28 -15.70 -1.15
C CYS A 158 -18.52 -17.02 -0.98
N GLN A 159 -17.74 -17.19 0.08
CA GLN A 159 -17.03 -18.44 0.36
C GLN A 159 -17.97 -19.64 0.52
N ILE A 160 -19.17 -19.41 1.08
CA ILE A 160 -20.15 -20.48 1.33
C ILE A 160 -21.02 -20.73 0.09
N LYS A 161 -21.60 -19.69 -0.50
CA LYS A 161 -22.65 -19.83 -1.51
C LYS A 161 -22.15 -19.94 -2.94
N VAL A 162 -21.01 -19.32 -3.30
CA VAL A 162 -20.52 -19.36 -4.69
C VAL A 162 -20.29 -20.81 -5.16
N PRO A 163 -19.62 -21.70 -4.40
CA PRO A 163 -19.44 -23.09 -4.82
C PRO A 163 -20.77 -23.85 -4.98
N LEU A 164 -21.75 -23.57 -4.11
CA LEU A 164 -23.08 -24.21 -4.15
C LEU A 164 -23.88 -23.78 -5.38
N ILE A 165 -23.83 -22.49 -5.71
CA ILE A 165 -24.50 -21.94 -6.90
C ILE A 165 -23.90 -22.55 -8.16
N GLN A 166 -22.56 -22.60 -8.25
CA GLN A 166 -21.87 -23.17 -9.40
C GLN A 166 -22.14 -24.67 -9.57
N ALA A 167 -22.22 -25.44 -8.48
CA ALA A 167 -22.57 -26.86 -8.52
C ALA A 167 -24.01 -27.09 -9.04
N GLY A 168 -24.96 -26.26 -8.57
CA GLY A 168 -26.36 -26.34 -9.01
C GLY A 168 -26.59 -25.95 -10.48
N GLU A 169 -25.73 -25.11 -11.06
CA GLU A 169 -25.76 -24.76 -12.49
C GLU A 169 -25.21 -25.90 -13.37
N THR A 170 -24.22 -26.66 -12.89
CA THR A 170 -23.65 -27.80 -13.63
C THR A 170 -24.55 -29.04 -13.65
N GLU A 171 -25.48 -29.18 -12.70
CA GLU A 171 -26.42 -30.31 -12.65
C GLU A 171 -27.67 -30.10 -13.55
N GLN A 172 -27.81 -28.93 -14.18
CA GLN A 172 -28.93 -28.57 -15.06
C GLN A 172 -28.59 -28.60 -16.56
N LEU A 173 -27.37 -29.04 -16.92
CA LEU A 173 -26.87 -29.23 -18.29
C LEU A 173 -26.66 -30.71 -18.59
#